data_AF-A0A255ZNT8-F1
#
_entry.id   AF-A0A255ZNT8-F1
#
_cell.length_a   1.000
_cell.length_b   1.000
_cell.length_c   1.000
_cell.angle_alpha   90.00
_cell.angle_beta   90.00
_cell.angle_gamma   90.00
#
_symmetry.space_group_name_H-M   'P 1'
#
loop_
_entity.id
_entity.type
_entity.pdbx_description
1 polymer ?
#
loop_
_entity_poly.entity_id
_entity_poly.type
_entity_poly.pdbx_seq_one_letter_code
_entity_poly.pdbx_strand_id
1 'polypeptide(L)'
;MTAAHGTPTLRCQLTYAGSTQTLDATPVRNPYPVASVDVGGRFRFKVVAVGEGTQLEYIKLYAYLDTRRQPVLVQQATYLPPFVNTSSLTGKQFVYAGEVERELQYECGLQGVAP
;
A
#
# COMPACT_ATOMS: atom_id res chain seq x y z
N MET A 1 8.19 20.94 -14.16
CA MET A 1 6.97 20.18 -14.51
C MET A 1 6.00 20.34 -13.35
N THR A 2 4.94 21.13 -13.54
CA THR A 2 3.87 21.32 -12.55
C THR A 2 3.08 20.02 -12.45
N ALA A 3 3.06 19.40 -11.26
CA ALA A 3 2.22 18.23 -11.03
C ALA A 3 0.75 18.64 -11.18
N ALA A 4 -0.02 17.89 -11.96
CA ALA A 4 -1.46 18.10 -12.02
C ALA A 4 -2.06 17.83 -10.63
N HIS A 5 -2.80 18.80 -10.11
CA HIS A 5 -3.58 18.60 -8.89
C HIS A 5 -4.79 17.75 -9.27
N GLY A 6 -4.94 16.59 -8.63
CA GLY A 6 -6.00 15.62 -8.91
C GLY A 6 -6.35 14.88 -7.64
N THR A 7 -7.26 13.91 -7.71
CA THR A 7 -7.51 13.04 -6.55
C THR A 7 -6.22 12.32 -6.18
N PRO A 8 -5.74 12.41 -4.92
CA PRO A 8 -4.54 11.71 -4.51
C PRO A 8 -4.65 10.23 -4.86
N THR A 9 -3.58 9.67 -5.40
CA THR A 9 -3.52 8.27 -5.77
C THR A 9 -2.24 7.68 -5.22
N LEU A 10 -2.39 6.62 -4.43
CA LEU A 10 -1.29 5.78 -4.00
C LEU A 10 -1.18 4.60 -4.97
N ARG A 11 -0.06 4.49 -5.67
CA ARG A 11 0.21 3.39 -6.62
C ARG A 11 1.28 2.48 -6.04
N CYS A 12 0.93 1.25 -5.71
CA CYS A 12 1.83 0.25 -5.16
C CYS A 12 2.15 -0.82 -6.21
N GLN A 13 3.43 -1.09 -6.42
CA GLN A 13 3.90 -2.28 -7.12
C GLN A 13 4.13 -3.37 -6.09
N LEU A 14 3.51 -4.54 -6.29
CA LEU A 14 3.59 -5.69 -5.39
C LEU A 14 4.19 -6.86 -6.18
N THR A 15 5.34 -7.36 -5.74
CA THR A 15 6.03 -8.47 -6.41
C THR A 15 6.12 -9.67 -5.49
N TYR A 16 5.66 -10.82 -5.98
CA TYR A 16 5.78 -12.10 -5.30
C TYR A 16 6.15 -13.19 -6.32
N ALA A 17 7.15 -14.02 -5.99
CA ALA A 17 7.60 -15.13 -6.83
C ALA A 17 7.85 -14.76 -8.31
N GLY A 18 8.41 -13.57 -8.54
CA GLY A 18 8.71 -13.05 -9.89
C GLY A 18 7.53 -12.42 -10.64
N SER A 19 6.31 -12.46 -10.09
CA SER A 19 5.13 -11.80 -10.67
C SER A 19 4.86 -10.47 -9.97
N THR A 20 4.67 -9.41 -10.75
CA THR A 20 4.34 -8.07 -10.25
C THR A 20 2.90 -7.70 -10.60
N GLN A 21 2.17 -7.15 -9.64
CA GLN A 21 0.87 -6.51 -9.86
C GLN A 21 0.84 -5.09 -9.31
N THR A 22 -0.02 -4.26 -9.90
CA THR A 22 -0.22 -2.87 -9.48
C THR A 22 -1.51 -2.74 -8.68
N LEU A 23 -1.44 -2.07 -7.53
CA LEU A 23 -2.60 -1.68 -6.72
C LEU A 23 -2.66 -0.16 -6.63
N ASP A 24 -3.76 0.41 -7.12
CA ASP A 24 -4.06 1.84 -6.97
C ASP A 24 -5.09 2.04 -5.84
N ALA A 25 -4.84 2.99 -4.96
CA ALA A 25 -5.74 3.37 -3.88
C ALA A 25 -5.95 4.90 -3.85
N THR A 26 -7.21 5.31 -3.68
CA THR A 26 -7.60 6.71 -3.47
C THR A 26 -7.99 6.95 -2.00
N PRO A 27 -7.90 8.20 -1.50
CA PRO A 27 -8.34 8.54 -0.15
C PRO A 27 -9.78 8.11 0.13
N VAL A 28 -10.01 7.60 1.34
CA VAL A 28 -11.35 7.31 1.86
C VAL A 28 -11.55 8.00 3.21
N ARG A 29 -12.80 8.36 3.52
CA ARG A 29 -13.15 8.86 4.86
C ARG A 29 -13.28 7.74 5.89
N ASN A 30 -13.82 6.59 5.46
CA ASN A 30 -14.02 5.42 6.31
C ASN A 30 -13.02 4.32 5.91
N PRO A 31 -12.03 3.97 6.77
CA PRO A 31 -11.00 2.98 6.45
C PRO A 31 -11.46 1.51 6.64
N TYR A 32 -12.57 1.27 7.35
CA TYR A 32 -13.02 -0.08 7.68
C TYR A 32 -13.44 -0.94 6.48
N PRO A 33 -14.20 -0.45 5.49
CA PRO A 33 -14.62 -1.25 4.34
C PRO A 33 -13.50 -1.54 3.34
N VAL A 34 -12.32 -0.93 3.48
CA VAL A 34 -11.20 -1.14 2.55
C VAL A 34 -10.72 -2.59 2.65
N ALA A 35 -10.84 -3.33 1.56
CA ALA A 35 -10.42 -4.72 1.47
C ALA A 35 -8.91 -4.86 1.27
N SER A 36 -8.36 -6.00 1.68
CA SER A 36 -7.04 -6.45 1.20
C SER A 36 -7.18 -7.16 -0.14
N VAL A 37 -6.15 -7.07 -0.97
CA VAL A 37 -6.03 -7.81 -2.24
C VAL A 37 -5.18 -9.04 -2.05
N ASP A 38 -5.46 -10.10 -2.81
CA ASP A 38 -4.59 -11.27 -2.88
C ASP A 38 -3.29 -10.96 -3.63
N VAL A 39 -2.19 -11.53 -3.17
CA VAL A 39 -0.88 -11.48 -3.82
C VAL A 39 -0.34 -12.90 -3.93
N GLY A 40 -0.56 -13.50 -5.10
CA GLY A 40 -0.05 -14.82 -5.45
C GLY A 40 -0.58 -15.97 -4.59
N GLY A 41 -1.75 -15.82 -3.96
CA GLY A 41 -2.34 -16.83 -3.06
C GLY A 41 -1.55 -17.07 -1.78
N ARG A 42 -0.63 -16.16 -1.42
CA ARG A 42 0.31 -16.34 -0.29
C ARG A 42 0.37 -15.14 0.62
N PHE A 43 0.21 -13.94 0.07
CA PHE A 43 0.10 -12.72 0.85
C PHE A 43 -1.22 -12.03 0.56
N ARG A 44 -1.67 -11.21 1.50
CA ARG A 44 -2.73 -10.23 1.28
C ARG A 44 -2.16 -8.85 1.56
N PHE A 45 -2.44 -7.87 0.71
CA PHE A 45 -1.94 -6.50 0.88
C PHE A 45 -3.11 -5.54 1.00
N LYS A 46 -3.08 -4.65 2.00
CA LYS A 46 -4.11 -3.64 2.22
C LYS A 46 -3.48 -2.25 2.25
N VAL A 47 -4.03 -1.37 1.43
CA VAL A 47 -3.63 0.05 1.36
C VAL A 47 -4.77 0.89 1.86
N VAL A 48 -4.55 1.67 2.91
CA VAL A 48 -5.53 2.58 3.48
C VAL A 48 -4.96 3.98 3.44
N ALA A 49 -5.47 4.83 2.56
CA ALA A 49 -5.22 6.27 2.59
C ALA A 49 -6.46 6.95 3.16
N VAL A 50 -6.31 7.69 4.26
CA VAL A 50 -7.40 8.46 4.87
C VAL A 50 -7.20 9.94 4.60
N GLY A 51 -8.28 10.59 4.19
CA GLY A 51 -8.30 12.01 3.88
C GLY A 51 -9.54 12.44 3.11
N GLU A 52 -9.59 13.72 2.78
CA GLU A 52 -10.69 14.35 2.05
C GLU A 52 -10.13 15.27 0.94
N GLY A 53 -10.65 15.12 -0.28
CA GLY A 53 -10.16 15.86 -1.44
C GLY A 53 -8.69 15.57 -1.69
N THR A 54 -7.86 16.62 -1.71
CA THR A 54 -6.40 16.53 -1.91
C THR A 54 -5.61 16.45 -0.60
N GLN A 55 -6.27 16.50 0.55
CA GLN A 55 -5.64 16.44 1.86
C GLN A 55 -5.63 15.01 2.39
N LEU A 56 -4.45 14.51 2.73
CA LEU A 56 -4.26 13.21 3.36
C LEU A 56 -3.93 13.39 4.85
N GLU A 57 -4.65 12.65 5.69
CA GLU A 57 -4.44 12.61 7.14
C GLU A 57 -3.38 11.56 7.51
N TYR A 58 -3.47 10.37 6.92
CA TYR A 58 -2.48 9.31 7.09
C TYR A 58 -2.60 8.24 6.00
N ILE A 59 -1.53 7.47 5.83
CA ILE A 59 -1.53 6.24 5.03
C ILE A 59 -1.12 5.07 5.93
N LYS A 60 -1.86 3.97 5.86
CA LYS A 60 -1.49 2.70 6.49
C LYS A 60 -1.40 1.59 5.45
N LEU A 61 -0.29 0.89 5.47
CA LEU A 61 -0.04 -0.28 4.63
C LEU A 61 0.02 -1.52 5.52
N TYR A 62 -0.62 -2.59 5.09
CA TYR A 62 -0.64 -3.85 5.80
C TYR A 62 -0.26 -4.97 4.85
N ALA A 63 0.70 -5.79 5.27
CA ALA A 63 0.98 -7.08 4.65
C ALA A 63 0.51 -8.18 5.60
N TYR A 64 -0.27 -9.11 5.06
CA TYR A 64 -0.70 -10.31 5.76
C TYR A 64 -0.11 -11.53 5.05
N LEU A 65 0.30 -12.53 5.81
CA LEU A 65 0.51 -13.88 5.30
C LEU A 65 -0.84 -14.58 5.23
N ASP A 66 -1.15 -15.15 4.07
CA ASP A 66 -2.36 -15.96 3.93
C ASP A 66 -2.12 -17.37 4.49
N THR A 67 -3.01 -17.81 5.38
CA THR A 67 -2.89 -19.11 6.06
C THR A 67 -4.20 -19.88 5.95
N ARG A 68 -4.16 -21.19 6.20
CA ARG A 68 -5.34 -22.06 6.10
C ARG A 68 -6.51 -21.61 6.98
N ARG A 69 -6.24 -20.96 8.12
CA ARG A 69 -7.29 -20.55 9.06
C ARG A 69 -7.75 -19.13 8.79
N GLN A 70 -6.82 -18.19 8.75
CA GLN A 70 -7.09 -16.78 8.51
C GLN A 70 -5.80 -16.04 8.11
N PRO A 71 -5.89 -14.92 7.38
CA PRO A 71 -4.74 -14.04 7.17
C PRO A 71 -4.14 -13.55 8.49
N VAL A 72 -2.82 -13.62 8.60
CA VAL A 72 -2.06 -13.17 9.77
C VAL A 72 -1.29 -11.90 9.41
N LEU A 73 -1.44 -10.84 10.19
CA LEU A 73 -0.70 -9.60 9.96
C LEU A 73 0.79 -9.84 10.21
N VAL A 74 1.63 -9.56 9.22
CA VAL A 74 3.09 -9.72 9.32
C VAL A 74 3.83 -8.39 9.27
N GLN A 75 3.20 -7.35 8.71
CA GLN A 75 3.76 -5.99 8.74
C GLN A 75 2.64 -4.95 8.70
N GLN A 76 2.82 -3.88 9.47
CA GLN A 76 2.05 -2.64 9.35
C GLN A 76 3.03 -1.46 9.25
N ALA A 77 2.88 -0.61 8.23
CA ALA A 77 3.58 0.67 8.13
C ALA A 77 2.56 1.82 8.20
N THR A 78 2.91 2.90 8.91
CA THR A 78 2.10 4.12 9.00
C THR A 78 2.93 5.30 8.52
N TYR A 79 2.37 6.08 7.61
CA TYR A 79 2.95 7.32 7.10
C TYR A 79 2.04 8.48 7.50
N LEU A 80 2.65 9.56 7.97
CA LEU A 80 1.99 10.76 8.45
C LEU A 80 2.46 11.96 7.61
N PRO A 81 1.65 13.04 7.53
CA PRO A 81 2.04 14.25 6.83
C PRO A 81 3.30 14.89 7.42
N PRO A 82 3.99 15.78 6.66
CA PRO A 82 3.58 16.30 5.35
C PRO A 82 3.79 15.31 4.20
N PHE A 83 2.82 15.24 3.29
CA PHE A 83 2.91 14.42 2.09
C PHE A 83 3.31 15.26 0.89
N VAL A 84 4.19 14.71 0.05
CA VAL A 84 4.60 15.31 -1.21
C VAL A 84 4.41 14.31 -2.34
N ASN A 85 4.27 14.81 -3.57
CA ASN A 85 4.25 13.96 -4.75
C ASN A 85 5.63 13.28 -4.90
N THR A 86 5.65 11.95 -4.89
CA THR A 86 6.86 11.14 -4.98
C THR A 86 6.57 9.84 -5.72
N SER A 87 7.50 9.38 -6.54
CA SER A 87 7.42 8.04 -7.15
C SER A 87 7.69 6.92 -6.14
N SER A 88 8.27 7.23 -4.98
CA SER A 88 8.63 6.27 -3.94
C SER A 88 8.40 6.87 -2.55
N LEU A 89 7.18 6.71 -2.02
CA LEU A 89 6.82 7.07 -0.66
C LEU A 89 7.43 6.09 0.35
N THR A 90 7.44 4.80 0.00
CA THR A 90 7.83 3.74 0.94
C THR A 90 9.30 3.36 0.81
N GLY A 91 9.98 3.74 -0.28
CA GLY A 91 11.15 2.97 -0.73
C GLY A 91 10.77 1.54 -1.12
N LYS A 92 11.76 0.74 -1.51
CA LYS A 92 11.57 -0.71 -1.66
C LYS A 92 11.50 -1.37 -0.29
N GLN A 93 10.45 -2.13 -0.09
CA GLN A 93 10.18 -2.88 1.13
C GLN A 93 10.21 -4.38 0.83
N PHE A 94 10.71 -5.16 1.79
CA PHE A 94 10.83 -6.61 1.70
C PHE A 94 10.19 -7.21 2.96
N VAL A 95 9.19 -8.07 2.77
CA VAL A 95 8.44 -8.72 3.85
C VAL A 95 8.64 -10.22 3.75
N TYR A 96 9.33 -10.79 4.73
CA TYR A 96 9.60 -12.22 4.81
C TYR A 96 8.63 -12.87 5.81
N ALA A 97 7.87 -13.86 5.37
CA ALA A 97 6.94 -14.58 6.24
C ALA A 97 6.59 -15.99 5.75
N GLY A 98 6.17 -16.84 6.68
CA GLY A 98 5.72 -18.21 6.39
C GLY A 98 6.86 -19.20 6.19
N GLU A 99 6.53 -20.41 5.74
CA GLU A 99 7.52 -21.44 5.46
C GLU A 99 8.45 -21.00 4.32
N VAL A 100 9.69 -21.48 4.35
CA VAL A 100 10.74 -21.23 3.32
C VAL A 100 10.99 -19.75 3.02
N GLU A 101 10.80 -18.88 4.02
CA GLU A 101 11.11 -17.44 3.92
C GLU A 101 10.52 -16.76 2.69
N ARG A 102 9.22 -17.04 2.42
CA ARG A 102 8.53 -16.39 1.29
C ARG A 102 8.65 -14.87 1.41
N GLU A 103 8.97 -14.24 0.30
CA GLU A 103 9.25 -12.81 0.21
C GLU A 103 8.17 -12.10 -0.61
N LEU A 104 7.51 -11.13 0.02
CA LEU A 104 6.73 -10.11 -0.67
C LEU A 104 7.58 -8.83 -0.77
N GLN A 105 7.77 -8.34 -1.99
CA GLN A 105 8.38 -7.03 -2.23
C GLN A 105 7.29 -6.01 -2.55
N TYR A 106 7.41 -4.79 -2.04
CA TYR A 106 6.55 -3.70 -2.49
C TYR A 106 7.24 -2.34 -2.51
N GLU A 107 6.72 -1.46 -3.36
CA GLU A 107 7.08 -0.05 -3.41
C GLU A 107 5.85 0.76 -3.80
N CYS A 108 5.48 1.76 -3.00
CA CYS A 108 4.35 2.64 -3.29
C CYS A 108 4.82 4.06 -3.59
N GLY A 109 4.28 4.65 -4.66
CA GLY A 109 4.37 6.07 -4.95
C GLY A 109 3.09 6.82 -4.59
N LEU A 110 3.19 8.13 -4.43
CA LEU A 110 2.09 9.04 -4.12
C LEU A 110 2.06 10.19 -5.12
N GLN A 111 0.90 10.42 -5.73
CA GLN A 111 0.67 11.52 -6.68
C GLN A 111 -0.67 12.22 -6.40
N GLY A 112 -0.83 13.45 -6.90
CA GLY A 112 -2.06 14.23 -6.79
C GLY A 112 -2.28 14.91 -5.43
N VAL A 113 -1.30 14.87 -4.51
CA VAL A 113 -1.41 15.63 -3.25
C VAL A 113 -1.16 17.12 -3.48
N ALA A 114 -1.85 17.97 -2.72
CA ALA A 114 -1.57 19.39 -2.69
C ALA A 114 -0.20 19.66 -2.02
N PRO A 115 0.54 20.71 -2.44
CA PRO A 115 1.81 21.12 -1.83
C PRO A 115 1.68 21.49 -0.34
#